data_AF-A0A971M5S1-F1
#
_entry.id   AF-A0A971M5S1-F1
#
_cell.length_a   1.000
_cell.length_b   1.000
_cell.length_c   1.000
_cell.angle_alpha   90.00
_cell.angle_beta   90.00
_cell.angle_gamma   90.00
#
_symmetry.space_group_name_H-M   'P 1'
#
loop_
_entity.id
_entity.type
_entity.pdbx_description
1 polymer ?
#
loop_
_entity_poly.entity_id
_entity_poly.type
_entity_poly.pdbx_seq_one_letter_code
_entity_poly.pdbx_strand_id
1 'polypeptide(L)'
;MRDTVNRKKGMSHKINKRKLADLIGTLRDGDEFEREKAIEYLGSHPDRAVVEHTVPLLREPNTAVRMAALEVIKSTGHTHAGAVAGLLEDGNEDIRVYACELLGSMKMVDTLPGLIGRLVDESRNVRNAAVTALGEFEDERAVTALLDTLRDDPWIVFSAIYSLGSTRHK
;
A
#
# COMPACT_ATOMS: atom_id res chain seq x y z
N MET A 1 21.56 -7.91 38.57
CA MET A 1 20.37 -8.73 38.27
C MET A 1 19.60 -8.01 37.18
N ARG A 2 19.47 -8.65 36.01
CA ARG A 2 18.33 -8.57 35.06
C ARG A 2 18.02 -7.18 34.44
N ASP A 3 17.88 -6.95 33.14
CA ASP A 3 17.62 -7.78 31.95
C ASP A 3 18.07 -6.96 30.71
N THR A 4 18.97 -7.44 29.86
CA THR A 4 18.68 -8.11 28.59
C THR A 4 17.44 -7.59 27.82
N VAL A 5 17.46 -6.32 27.40
CA VAL A 5 16.63 -5.88 26.25
C VAL A 5 17.42 -6.07 24.96
N ASN A 6 17.44 -7.34 24.56
CA ASN A 6 17.13 -7.82 23.21
C ASN A 6 17.53 -6.90 22.03
N ARG A 7 18.83 -6.68 21.83
CA ARG A 7 19.38 -6.34 20.50
C ARG A 7 19.44 -7.60 19.63
N LYS A 8 18.29 -8.15 19.25
CA LYS A 8 18.22 -9.00 18.05
C LYS A 8 18.25 -8.07 16.83
N LYS A 9 19.46 -7.59 16.48
CA LYS A 9 19.77 -7.32 15.08
C LYS A 9 19.76 -8.68 14.39
N GLY A 10 18.57 -9.12 13.99
CA GLY A 10 18.39 -10.33 13.20
C GLY A 10 19.17 -10.16 11.91
N MET A 11 20.13 -11.04 11.68
CA MET A 11 20.83 -11.18 10.41
C MET A 11 19.79 -11.28 9.29
N SER A 12 19.72 -10.27 8.42
CA SER A 12 18.98 -10.36 7.16
C SER A 12 19.68 -11.42 6.32
N HIS A 13 19.19 -12.66 6.40
CA HIS A 13 19.63 -13.72 5.51
C HIS A 13 18.97 -13.46 4.17
N LYS A 14 19.79 -13.04 3.21
CA LYS A 14 19.39 -12.88 1.82
C LYS A 14 18.63 -14.13 1.36
N ILE A 15 17.39 -13.95 0.93
CA ILE A 15 16.56 -15.07 0.48
C ILE A 15 17.26 -15.78 -0.69
N ASN A 16 17.35 -17.11 -0.65
CA ASN A 16 17.94 -17.86 -1.76
C ASN A 16 16.99 -17.79 -2.97
N LYS A 17 17.54 -17.58 -4.17
CA LYS A 17 16.81 -17.50 -5.45
C LYS A 17 15.79 -18.61 -5.65
N ARG A 18 16.11 -19.87 -5.30
CA ARG A 18 15.16 -20.99 -5.46
C ARG A 18 13.95 -20.81 -4.55
N LYS A 19 14.19 -20.51 -3.26
CA LYS A 19 13.12 -20.30 -2.29
C LYS A 19 12.26 -19.09 -2.66
N LEU A 20 12.87 -18.00 -3.15
CA LEU A 20 12.14 -16.85 -3.66
C LEU A 20 11.24 -17.24 -4.83
N ALA A 21 11.77 -17.94 -5.84
CA ALA A 21 10.99 -18.39 -6.99
C ALA A 21 9.82 -19.30 -6.58
N ASP A 22 10.06 -20.24 -5.67
CA ASP A 22 9.02 -21.14 -5.15
C ASP A 22 7.89 -20.34 -4.47
N LEU A 23 8.23 -19.37 -3.61
CA LEU A 23 7.25 -18.55 -2.91
C LEU A 23 6.49 -17.60 -3.85
N ILE A 24 7.14 -17.03 -4.86
CA ILE A 24 6.48 -16.23 -5.90
C ILE A 24 5.49 -17.11 -6.69
N GLY A 25 5.85 -18.37 -6.96
CA GLY A 25 4.92 -19.37 -7.51
C GLY A 25 3.73 -19.63 -6.58
N THR A 26 3.98 -19.79 -5.28
CA THR A 26 2.91 -19.95 -4.27
C THR A 26 1.98 -18.75 -4.22
N LEU A 27 2.49 -17.51 -4.39
CA LEU A 27 1.61 -16.34 -4.45
C LEU A 27 0.63 -16.40 -5.63
N ARG A 28 1.05 -16.97 -6.77
CA ARG A 28 0.23 -17.06 -7.99
C ARG A 28 -0.74 -18.24 -7.95
N ASP A 29 -0.22 -19.42 -7.63
CA ASP A 29 -0.91 -20.69 -7.87
C ASP A 29 -1.40 -21.35 -6.58
N GLY A 30 -0.91 -20.91 -5.42
CA GLY A 30 -1.29 -21.44 -4.12
C GLY A 30 -2.71 -21.07 -3.70
N ASP A 31 -3.29 -21.89 -2.83
CA ASP A 31 -4.55 -21.58 -2.18
C ASP A 31 -4.43 -20.38 -1.20
N GLU A 32 -5.53 -19.96 -0.60
CA GLU A 32 -5.57 -18.80 0.32
C GLU A 32 -4.57 -18.96 1.48
N PHE A 33 -4.48 -20.15 2.07
CA PHE A 33 -3.63 -20.44 3.20
C PHE A 33 -2.15 -20.54 2.82
N GLU A 34 -1.85 -21.17 1.69
CA GLU A 34 -0.51 -21.22 1.13
C GLU A 34 -0.01 -19.82 0.76
N ARG A 35 -0.89 -18.98 0.21
CA ARG A 35 -0.59 -17.59 -0.14
C ARG A 35 -0.32 -16.75 1.09
N GLU A 36 -1.14 -16.85 2.14
CA GLU A 36 -0.94 -16.14 3.41
C GLU A 36 0.44 -16.45 4.01
N LYS A 37 0.83 -17.73 4.04
CA LYS A 37 2.17 -18.14 4.49
C LYS A 37 3.29 -17.58 3.62
N ALA A 38 3.08 -17.51 2.31
CA ALA A 38 4.05 -16.93 1.41
C ALA A 38 4.19 -15.42 1.64
N ILE A 39 3.08 -14.70 1.85
CA ILE A 39 3.07 -13.27 2.21
C ILE A 39 3.84 -13.05 3.52
N GLU A 40 3.53 -13.79 4.58
CA GLU A 40 4.20 -13.66 5.89
C GLU A 40 5.72 -13.91 5.76
N TYR A 41 6.10 -14.96 5.04
CA TYR A 41 7.52 -15.28 4.87
C TYR A 41 8.24 -14.20 4.07
N LEU A 42 7.69 -13.77 2.93
CA LEU A 42 8.32 -12.74 2.09
C LEU A 42 8.38 -11.38 2.80
N GLY A 43 7.33 -11.01 3.52
CA GLY A 43 7.26 -9.77 4.29
C GLY A 43 8.24 -9.72 5.46
N SER A 44 8.49 -10.85 6.13
CA SER A 44 9.48 -10.97 7.21
C SER A 44 10.93 -11.02 6.71
N HIS A 45 11.15 -11.13 5.40
CA HIS A 45 12.48 -11.17 4.76
C HIS A 45 12.62 -10.07 3.70
N PRO A 46 12.58 -8.78 4.09
CA PRO A 46 12.65 -7.67 3.15
C PRO A 46 13.97 -7.71 2.37
N ASP A 47 13.86 -7.91 1.06
CA ASP A 47 14.94 -7.85 0.09
C ASP A 47 14.41 -7.15 -1.16
N ARG A 48 15.23 -6.30 -1.79
CA ARG A 48 14.91 -5.67 -3.07
C ARG A 48 14.47 -6.70 -4.13
N ALA A 49 15.09 -7.88 -4.14
CA ALA A 49 14.71 -8.97 -5.04
C ALA A 49 13.28 -9.46 -4.80
N VAL A 50 12.78 -9.46 -3.56
CA VAL A 50 11.38 -9.81 -3.25
C VAL A 50 10.44 -8.86 -3.98
N VAL A 51 10.67 -7.55 -3.86
CA VAL A 51 9.83 -6.54 -4.53
C VAL A 51 9.94 -6.65 -6.04
N GLU A 52 11.15 -6.77 -6.59
CA GLU A 52 11.36 -6.89 -8.04
C GLU A 52 10.62 -8.09 -8.65
N HIS A 53 10.54 -9.21 -7.93
CA HIS A 53 9.80 -10.39 -8.40
C HIS A 53 8.30 -10.36 -8.09
N THR A 54 7.87 -9.52 -7.13
CA THR A 54 6.46 -9.35 -6.74
C THR A 54 5.74 -8.34 -7.63
N VAL A 55 6.42 -7.28 -8.10
CA VAL A 55 5.82 -6.24 -8.95
C VAL A 55 5.07 -6.79 -10.18
N PRO A 56 5.59 -7.79 -10.92
CA PRO A 56 4.85 -8.37 -12.05
C PRO A 56 3.48 -8.96 -11.65
N LEU A 57 3.34 -9.46 -10.41
CA LEU A 57 2.10 -10.05 -9.92
C LEU A 57 0.97 -9.02 -9.77
N LEU A 58 1.28 -7.72 -9.70
CA LEU A 58 0.30 -6.64 -9.69
C LEU A 58 -0.51 -6.53 -11.00
N ARG A 59 -0.15 -7.28 -12.04
CA ARG A 59 -0.86 -7.32 -13.33
C ARG A 59 -1.56 -8.64 -13.60
N GLU A 60 -1.55 -9.56 -12.63
CA GLU A 60 -2.20 -10.86 -12.78
C GLU A 60 -3.72 -10.70 -12.86
N PRO A 61 -4.42 -11.53 -13.65
CA PRO A 61 -5.87 -11.44 -13.80
C PRO A 61 -6.60 -11.72 -12.48
N ASN A 62 -6.04 -12.59 -11.65
CA ASN A 62 -6.62 -12.94 -10.35
C ASN A 62 -6.39 -11.82 -9.33
N THR A 63 -7.48 -11.16 -8.90
CA THR A 63 -7.45 -10.09 -7.89
C THR A 63 -6.78 -10.54 -6.59
N ALA A 64 -6.98 -11.79 -6.16
CA ALA A 64 -6.41 -12.28 -4.92
C ALA A 64 -4.87 -12.46 -5.00
N VAL A 65 -4.32 -12.62 -6.21
CA VAL A 65 -2.87 -12.62 -6.46
C VAL A 65 -2.34 -11.18 -6.44
N ARG A 66 -3.06 -10.23 -7.09
CA ARG A 66 -2.71 -8.80 -7.05
C ARG A 66 -2.71 -8.27 -5.61
N MET A 67 -3.70 -8.66 -4.80
CA MET A 67 -3.77 -8.27 -3.39
C MET A 67 -2.59 -8.82 -2.58
N ALA A 68 -2.27 -10.11 -2.72
CA ALA A 68 -1.11 -10.67 -2.03
C ALA A 68 0.20 -9.99 -2.42
N ALA A 69 0.34 -9.60 -3.69
CA ALA A 69 1.48 -8.82 -4.15
C ALA A 69 1.57 -7.45 -3.47
N LEU A 70 0.43 -6.75 -3.31
CA LEU A 70 0.36 -5.49 -2.55
C LEU A 70 0.74 -5.66 -1.08
N GLU A 71 0.29 -6.74 -0.44
CA GLU A 71 0.63 -7.05 0.96
C GLU A 71 2.12 -7.34 1.16
N VAL A 72 2.74 -8.07 0.23
CA VAL A 72 4.20 -8.29 0.24
C VAL A 72 4.95 -6.97 0.05
N ILE A 73 4.53 -6.11 -0.89
CA ILE A 73 5.16 -4.80 -1.09
C ILE A 73 5.03 -3.94 0.16
N LYS A 74 3.85 -3.92 0.80
CA LYS A 74 3.61 -3.19 2.05
C LYS A 74 4.50 -3.69 3.19
N SER A 75 4.54 -5.00 3.41
CA SER A 75 5.25 -5.62 4.54
C SER A 75 6.77 -5.53 4.41
N THR A 76 7.31 -5.52 3.18
CA THR A 76 8.75 -5.34 2.97
C THR A 76 9.23 -3.90 3.18
N GLY A 77 8.30 -2.92 3.20
CA GLY A 77 8.61 -1.49 3.28
C GLY A 77 9.43 -0.96 2.10
N HIS A 78 9.56 -1.75 1.03
CA HIS A 78 10.27 -1.40 -0.19
C HIS A 78 9.22 -1.22 -1.28
N THR A 79 9.14 -0.02 -1.84
CA THR A 79 8.06 0.31 -2.77
C THR A 79 8.56 0.46 -4.18
N HIS A 80 7.74 0.02 -5.12
CA HIS A 80 7.82 0.50 -6.50
C HIS A 80 6.65 1.45 -6.76
N ALA A 81 6.78 2.70 -6.32
CA ALA A 81 5.68 3.67 -6.27
C ALA A 81 4.97 3.85 -7.62
N GLY A 82 5.72 3.84 -8.74
CA GLY A 82 5.10 3.89 -10.07
C GLY A 82 4.22 2.68 -10.39
N ALA A 83 4.60 1.48 -9.94
CA ALA A 83 3.78 0.28 -10.14
C ALA A 83 2.50 0.33 -9.29
N VAL A 84 2.60 0.78 -8.04
CA VAL A 84 1.44 0.95 -7.15
C VAL A 84 0.54 2.10 -7.62
N ALA A 85 1.10 3.21 -8.09
CA ALA A 85 0.33 4.33 -8.64
C ALA A 85 -0.51 3.92 -9.85
N GLY A 86 -0.02 3.00 -10.69
CA GLY A 86 -0.80 2.45 -11.79
C GLY A 86 -2.08 1.71 -11.34
N LEU A 87 -2.12 1.21 -10.11
CA LEU A 87 -3.27 0.50 -9.55
C LEU A 87 -4.36 1.43 -9.03
N LEU A 88 -4.10 2.73 -8.97
CA LEU A 88 -5.16 3.72 -8.73
C LEU A 88 -6.24 3.64 -9.82
N GLU A 89 -5.92 3.16 -11.02
CA GLU A 89 -6.86 2.97 -12.13
C GLU A 89 -7.30 1.50 -12.32
N ASP A 90 -7.07 0.62 -11.33
CA ASP A 90 -7.48 -0.79 -11.44
C ASP A 90 -9.00 -0.91 -11.52
N GLY A 91 -9.47 -1.85 -12.36
CA GLY A 91 -10.91 -2.10 -12.53
C GLY A 91 -11.59 -2.68 -11.28
N ASN A 92 -10.81 -3.21 -10.33
CA ASN A 92 -11.31 -3.69 -9.05
C ASN A 92 -11.20 -2.61 -7.97
N GLU A 93 -12.32 -2.34 -7.30
CA GLU A 93 -12.44 -1.33 -6.24
C GLU A 93 -11.46 -1.58 -5.07
N ASP A 94 -11.36 -2.82 -4.59
CA ASP A 94 -10.52 -3.16 -3.43
C ASP A 94 -9.04 -2.89 -3.72
N ILE A 95 -8.59 -3.15 -4.96
CA ILE A 95 -7.24 -2.83 -5.40
C ILE A 95 -7.01 -1.32 -5.41
N ARG A 96 -7.97 -0.52 -5.88
CA ARG A 96 -7.86 0.95 -5.85
C ARG A 96 -7.79 1.50 -4.42
N VAL A 97 -8.62 0.97 -3.52
CA VAL A 97 -8.60 1.30 -2.08
C VAL A 97 -7.22 1.02 -1.50
N TYR A 98 -6.71 -0.20 -1.68
CA TYR A 98 -5.44 -0.61 -1.13
C TYR A 98 -4.26 0.19 -1.72
N ALA A 99 -4.31 0.52 -3.02
CA ALA A 99 -3.32 1.37 -3.65
C ALA A 99 -3.29 2.77 -3.01
N CYS A 100 -4.46 3.37 -2.70
CA CYS A 100 -4.52 4.65 -2.00
C CYS A 100 -3.86 4.55 -0.61
N GLU A 101 -4.25 3.56 0.19
CA GLU A 101 -3.71 3.36 1.54
C GLU A 101 -2.20 3.15 1.53
N LEU A 102 -1.70 2.31 0.61
CA LEU A 102 -0.29 1.99 0.51
C LEU A 102 0.53 3.24 0.15
N LEU A 103 0.10 3.99 -0.86
CA LEU A 103 0.77 5.21 -1.29
C LEU A 103 0.75 6.30 -0.21
N GLY A 104 -0.37 6.45 0.51
CA GLY A 104 -0.49 7.36 1.65
C GLY A 104 0.46 6.99 2.79
N SER A 105 0.48 5.71 3.19
CA SER A 105 1.36 5.23 4.27
C SER A 105 2.85 5.43 3.99
N MET A 106 3.22 5.40 2.70
CA MET A 106 4.59 5.60 2.23
C MET A 106 4.92 7.06 1.93
N LYS A 107 3.92 7.95 1.94
CA LYS A 107 4.05 9.39 1.70
C LYS A 107 4.80 9.72 0.40
N MET A 108 4.52 8.95 -0.65
CA MET A 108 5.20 9.09 -1.96
C MET A 108 4.69 10.33 -2.69
N VAL A 109 5.34 11.48 -2.50
CA VAL A 109 4.89 12.79 -3.01
C VAL A 109 4.61 12.78 -4.53
N ASP A 110 5.36 12.00 -5.30
CA ASP A 110 5.19 11.86 -6.75
C ASP A 110 3.83 11.22 -7.14
N THR A 111 3.14 10.54 -6.22
CA THR A 111 1.83 9.92 -6.47
C THR A 111 0.65 10.80 -6.07
N LEU A 112 0.89 12.00 -5.53
CA LEU A 112 -0.16 12.96 -5.17
C LEU A 112 -1.14 13.24 -6.30
N PRO A 113 -0.73 13.49 -7.56
CA PRO A 113 -1.69 13.74 -8.64
C PRO A 113 -2.68 12.59 -8.85
N GLY A 114 -2.20 11.35 -8.74
CA GLY A 114 -3.06 10.17 -8.85
C GLY A 114 -4.03 10.05 -7.68
N LEU A 115 -3.55 10.27 -6.44
CA LEU A 115 -4.39 10.25 -5.24
C LEU A 115 -5.47 11.34 -5.28
N ILE A 116 -5.12 12.56 -5.72
CA ILE A 116 -6.09 13.66 -5.92
C ILE A 116 -7.14 13.24 -6.96
N GLY A 117 -6.73 12.57 -8.05
CA GLY A 117 -7.65 12.04 -9.05
C GLY A 117 -8.63 10.99 -8.53
N ARG A 118 -8.38 10.36 -7.36
CA ARG A 118 -9.31 9.42 -6.71
C ARG A 118 -10.32 10.07 -5.78
N LEU A 119 -10.23 11.38 -5.54
CA LEU A 119 -11.26 12.13 -4.79
C LEU A 119 -12.61 12.20 -5.51
N VAL A 120 -12.67 11.84 -6.79
CA VAL A 120 -13.90 11.80 -7.61
C VAL A 120 -14.20 10.39 -8.11
N ASP A 121 -13.63 9.36 -7.48
CA ASP A 121 -13.92 7.96 -7.84
C ASP A 121 -15.41 7.64 -7.64
N GLU A 122 -15.93 6.74 -8.47
CA GLU A 122 -17.31 6.26 -8.38
C GLU A 122 -17.60 5.58 -7.04
N SER A 123 -16.61 4.85 -6.51
CA SER A 123 -16.71 4.20 -5.20
C SER A 123 -16.44 5.19 -4.08
N ARG A 124 -17.38 5.25 -3.15
CA ARG A 124 -17.20 5.99 -1.89
C ARG A 124 -16.01 5.45 -1.08
N ASN A 125 -15.75 4.15 -1.11
CA ASN A 125 -14.63 3.56 -0.36
C ASN A 125 -13.30 4.05 -0.93
N VAL A 126 -13.18 4.15 -2.26
CA VAL A 126 -11.98 4.68 -2.91
C VAL A 126 -11.81 6.18 -2.62
N ARG A 127 -12.89 6.97 -2.70
CA ARG A 127 -12.84 8.39 -2.31
C ARG A 127 -12.37 8.56 -0.87
N ASN A 128 -12.91 7.76 0.04
CA ASN A 128 -12.51 7.77 1.45
C ASN A 128 -11.03 7.40 1.63
N ALA A 129 -10.57 6.33 0.97
CA ALA A 129 -9.17 5.91 1.02
C ALA A 129 -8.23 7.00 0.47
N ALA A 130 -8.62 7.69 -0.60
CA ALA A 130 -7.87 8.82 -1.14
C ALA A 130 -7.81 10.01 -0.15
N VAL A 131 -8.93 10.35 0.49
CA VAL A 131 -8.98 11.39 1.54
C VAL A 131 -8.08 11.05 2.73
N THR A 132 -8.11 9.80 3.20
CA THR A 132 -7.24 9.36 4.29
C THR A 132 -5.78 9.39 3.85
N ALA A 133 -5.46 8.88 2.66
CA ALA A 133 -4.11 8.87 2.11
C ALA A 133 -3.54 10.28 1.97
N LEU A 134 -4.31 11.24 1.44
CA LEU A 134 -3.88 12.64 1.30
C LEU A 134 -3.60 13.30 2.66
N GLY A 135 -4.28 12.88 3.73
CA GLY A 135 -4.03 13.35 5.09
C GLY A 135 -2.66 12.95 5.64
N GLU A 136 -1.97 11.97 5.04
CA GLU A 136 -0.62 11.58 5.43
C GLU A 136 0.47 12.50 4.88
N PHE A 137 0.14 13.36 3.91
CA PHE A 137 1.10 14.22 3.24
C PHE A 137 1.17 15.60 3.90
N GLU A 138 2.39 16.05 4.19
CA GLU A 138 2.68 17.43 4.58
C GLU A 138 2.89 18.30 3.32
N ASP A 139 1.89 18.30 2.42
CA ASP A 139 1.95 18.99 1.11
C ASP A 139 0.71 19.87 0.90
N GLU A 140 0.92 21.15 0.54
CA GLU A 140 -0.17 22.11 0.34
C GLU A 140 -1.17 21.69 -0.74
N ARG A 141 -0.73 20.90 -1.74
CA ARG A 141 -1.62 20.36 -2.78
C ARG A 141 -2.59 19.35 -2.18
N ALA A 142 -2.13 18.53 -1.24
CA ALA A 142 -3.00 17.58 -0.53
C ALA A 142 -4.01 18.32 0.35
N VAL A 143 -3.58 19.36 1.07
CA VAL A 143 -4.46 20.20 1.89
C VAL A 143 -5.52 20.89 1.02
N THR A 144 -5.12 21.48 -0.11
CA THR A 144 -6.04 22.13 -1.04
C THR A 144 -7.09 21.15 -1.55
N ALA A 145 -6.66 19.96 -1.97
CA ALA A 145 -7.57 18.92 -2.46
C ALA A 145 -8.53 18.40 -1.37
N LEU A 146 -8.07 18.29 -0.12
CA LEU A 146 -8.91 17.92 1.03
C LEU A 146 -9.94 19.01 1.38
N LEU A 147 -9.63 20.29 1.17
CA LEU A 147 -10.60 21.37 1.38
C LEU A 147 -11.74 21.31 0.35
N ASP A 148 -11.45 20.89 -0.88
CA ASP A 148 -12.46 20.73 -1.92
C ASP A 148 -13.46 19.60 -1.61
N THR A 149 -13.05 18.57 -0.86
CA THR A 149 -13.92 17.44 -0.48
C THR A 149 -14.89 17.78 0.66
N LEU A 150 -14.78 18.95 1.28
CA LEU A 150 -15.73 19.45 2.29
C LEU A 150 -17.13 19.75 1.72
N ARG A 151 -17.32 19.57 0.42
CA ARG A 151 -18.61 19.71 -0.29
C ARG A 151 -19.19 18.37 -0.78
N ASP A 152 -18.51 17.26 -0.49
CA ASP A 152 -18.97 15.90 -0.86
C ASP A 152 -20.00 15.37 0.15
N ASP A 153 -20.32 14.08 0.10
CA ASP A 153 -21.25 13.44 1.01
C ASP A 153 -20.74 13.43 2.47
N PRO A 154 -21.64 13.40 3.47
CA PRO A 154 -21.26 13.59 4.87
C PRO A 154 -20.19 12.63 5.40
N TRP A 155 -20.09 11.42 4.83
CA TRP A 155 -19.07 10.45 5.22
C TRP A 155 -17.68 10.91 4.77
N ILE A 156 -17.55 11.36 3.53
CA ILE A 156 -16.31 11.90 2.98
C ILE A 156 -15.91 13.19 3.70
N VAL A 157 -16.88 14.06 4.00
CA VAL A 157 -16.64 15.30 4.75
C VAL A 157 -16.06 15.01 6.14
N PHE A 158 -16.59 14.01 6.85
CA PHE A 158 -16.04 13.61 8.15
C PHE A 158 -14.57 13.19 8.05
N SER A 159 -14.25 12.32 7.09
CA SER A 159 -12.88 11.87 6.84
C SER A 159 -11.96 13.03 6.43
N ALA A 160 -12.45 13.98 5.64
CA ALA A 160 -11.69 15.16 5.23
C ALA A 160 -11.34 16.06 6.41
N ILE A 161 -12.31 16.33 7.30
CA ILE A 161 -12.08 17.08 8.54
C ILE A 161 -11.05 16.37 9.42
N TYR A 162 -11.15 15.04 9.55
CA TYR A 162 -10.18 14.26 10.32
C TYR A 162 -8.77 14.32 9.71
N SER A 163 -8.65 14.13 8.40
CA SER A 163 -7.38 14.24 7.67
C SER A 163 -6.77 15.64 7.83
N LEU A 164 -7.54 16.71 7.62
CA LEU A 164 -7.09 18.10 7.79
C LEU A 164 -6.66 18.43 9.23
N GLY A 165 -7.33 17.86 10.23
CA GLY A 165 -6.94 17.99 11.63
C GLY A 165 -5.64 17.24 11.95
N SER A 166 -5.34 16.19 11.18
CA SER A 166 -4.15 15.34 11.36
C SER A 166 -2.93 15.85 10.60
N THR A 167 -3.13 16.57 9.48
CA THR A 167 -2.08 17.31 8.77
C THR A 167 -1.59 18.47 9.66
N ARG A 168 -0.61 18.19 10.52
CA ARG A 168 0.03 19.23 11.34
C ARG A 168 0.84 20.15 10.43
N HIS A 169 0.30 21.30 10.06
CA HIS A 169 1.11 22.44 9.69
C HIS A 169 1.95 22.84 10.92
N LYS A 170 3.21 22.41 10.96
CA LYS A 170 4.22 22.92 11.91
C LYS A 170 5.16 23.88 11.21
#